data_AF-A0A7C4ZY01-F1
#
_entry.id   AF-A0A7C4ZY01-F1
#
_cell.length_a   1.000
_cell.length_b   1.000
_cell.length_c   1.000
_cell.angle_alpha   90.00
_cell.angle_beta   90.00
_cell.angle_gamma   90.00
#
_symmetry.space_group_name_H-M   'P 1'
#
loop_
_entity.id
_entity.type
_entity.pdbx_description
1 polymer ?
#
loop_
_entity_poly.entity_id
_entity_poly.type
_entity_poly.pdbx_seq_one_letter_code
_entity_poly.pdbx_strand_id
1 'polypeptide(L)' 'MVLKAKATITGDAKGTRLRIYIPSLLALDSAFPFKKGETVMIKIDKEKKRLTIERNEERS' A
#
# COMPACT_ATOMS: atom_id res chain seq x y z
N MET A 1 8.23 11.03 -14.71
CA MET A 1 8.72 9.64 -14.77
C MET A 1 8.09 8.87 -13.62
N VAL A 2 7.60 7.64 -13.81
CA VAL A 2 6.93 6.86 -12.75
C VAL A 2 7.67 5.53 -12.61
N LEU A 3 8.19 5.25 -11.41
CA LEU A 3 8.80 3.96 -11.09
C LEU A 3 7.71 2.90 -10.92
N LYS A 4 7.91 1.73 -11.56
CA LYS A 4 6.98 0.59 -11.49
C LYS A 4 7.77 -0.66 -11.13
N ALA A 5 7.27 -1.44 -10.18
CA ALA A 5 7.80 -2.75 -9.84
C ALA A 5 6.63 -3.72 -9.57
N LYS A 6 6.85 -5.01 -9.82
CA LYS A 6 5.87 -6.05 -9.49
C LYS A 6 5.90 -6.33 -7.98
N ALA A 7 4.73 -6.57 -7.40
CA ALA A 7 4.56 -6.90 -5.99
C ALA A 7 3.69 -8.16 -5.86
N THR A 8 3.89 -8.91 -4.78
CA THR A 8 3.11 -10.10 -4.46
C THR A 8 2.24 -9.82 -3.26
N ILE A 9 0.96 -10.19 -3.36
CA ILE A 9 0.05 -10.21 -2.22
C ILE A 9 0.11 -11.62 -1.64
N THR A 10 0.45 -11.74 -0.36
CA THR A 10 0.43 -13.02 0.35
C THR A 10 -0.58 -12.99 1.49
N GLY A 11 -1.01 -14.16 1.96
CA GLY A 11 -1.97 -14.30 3.05
C GLY A 11 -1.73 -15.60 3.80
N ASP A 12 -2.24 -15.67 5.03
CA ASP A 12 -2.26 -16.94 5.77
C ASP A 12 -3.45 -17.80 5.31
N ALA A 13 -3.27 -19.13 5.25
CA ALA A 13 -4.27 -20.09 4.79
C ALA A 13 -5.52 -20.14 5.69
N LYS A 14 -5.42 -19.68 6.95
CA LYS A 14 -6.54 -19.59 7.91
C LYS A 14 -7.21 -18.19 7.93
N GLY A 15 -6.95 -17.36 6.92
CA GLY A 15 -6.69 -15.93 7.05
C GLY A 15 -7.84 -14.96 7.26
N THR A 16 -7.69 -14.12 8.29
CA THR A 16 -8.39 -12.83 8.46
C THR A 16 -7.63 -11.66 7.82
N ARG A 17 -6.39 -11.83 7.34
CA ARG A 17 -5.53 -10.72 6.87
C ARG A 17 -4.66 -11.08 5.66
N LEU A 18 -4.54 -10.13 4.73
CA LEU A 18 -3.60 -10.16 3.59
C LEU A 18 -2.42 -9.20 3.86
N ARG A 19 -1.27 -9.49 3.26
CA ARG A 19 -0.05 -8.67 3.31
C ARG A 19 0.32 -8.18 1.91
N ILE A 20 0.56 -6.88 1.77
CA ILE A 20 1.06 -6.25 0.55
C ILE A 20 2.52 -5.88 0.78
N TYR A 21 3.42 -6.41 -0.05
CA TYR A 21 4.84 -6.10 0.01
C TYR A 21 5.18 -5.03 -1.02
N ILE A 22 5.69 -3.89 -0.57
CA ILE A 22 6.18 -2.83 -1.43
C ILE A 22 7.68 -3.06 -1.66
N PRO A 23 8.16 -3.20 -2.90
CA PRO A 23 9.58 -3.36 -3.19
C PRO A 23 10.42 -2.22 -2.60
N SER A 24 11.57 -2.56 -2.00
CA SER A 24 12.45 -1.59 -1.35
C SER A 24 12.87 -0.45 -2.28
N LEU A 25 13.10 -0.73 -3.57
CA LEU A 25 13.41 0.28 -4.58
C LEU A 25 12.36 1.40 -4.66
N LEU A 26 11.07 1.07 -4.48
CA LEU A 26 10.00 2.07 -4.47
C LEU A 26 9.89 2.77 -3.10
N ALA A 27 10.13 2.04 -2.01
CA ALA A 27 10.02 2.57 -0.65
C ALA A 27 11.19 3.48 -0.25
N LEU A 28 12.34 3.34 -0.90
CA LEU A 28 13.53 4.19 -0.70
C LEU A 28 13.48 5.49 -1.51
N ASP A 29 12.54 5.62 -2.44
CA ASP A 29 12.38 6.84 -3.23
C ASP A 29 11.90 7.99 -2.33
N SER A 30 12.45 9.19 -2.51
CA SER A 30 12.06 10.38 -1.74
C SER A 30 10.60 10.78 -1.93
N ALA A 31 9.98 10.38 -3.03
CA ALA A 31 8.57 10.60 -3.32
C ALA A 31 7.66 9.51 -2.71
N PHE A 32 8.21 8.49 -2.04
CA PHE A 32 7.41 7.48 -1.36
C PHE A 32 6.60 8.13 -0.23
N PRO A 33 5.26 8.04 -0.26
CA PRO A 33 4.43 8.90 0.57
C PRO A 33 4.25 8.40 2.01
N PHE A 34 4.82 7.26 2.40
CA PHE A 34 4.58 6.65 3.71
C PHE A 34 5.88 6.40 4.49
N LYS A 35 5.79 6.46 5.81
CA LYS A 35 6.85 6.01 6.72
C LYS A 35 6.45 4.73 7.43
N LYS A 36 7.46 3.96 7.86
CA LYS A 36 7.24 2.75 8.66
C LYS A 36 6.50 3.12 9.96
N GLY A 37 5.35 2.47 10.19
CA GLY A 37 4.53 2.68 11.39
C GLY A 37 3.42 3.71 11.24
N GLU A 38 3.31 4.40 10.09
CA GLU A 38 2.16 5.27 9.83
C GLU A 38 0.88 4.46 9.60
N THR A 39 -0.22 4.93 10.19
CA THR A 39 -1.56 4.44 9.86
C THR A 39 -1.98 4.98 8.51
N VAL A 40 -2.46 4.11 7.64
CA VAL A 40 -2.89 4.45 6.28
C VAL A 40 -4.35 4.06 6.07
N MET A 41 -5.01 4.78 5.17
CA MET A 41 -6.36 4.46 4.72
C MET A 41 -6.28 3.58 3.47
N ILE A 42 -7.03 2.48 3.44
CA ILE A 42 -7.11 1.58 2.28
C ILE A 42 -8.50 1.68 1.69
N LYS A 43 -8.59 2.07 0.41
CA LYS A 43 -9.85 2.20 -0.34
C LYS A 43 -9.88 1.19 -1.49
N ILE A 44 -11.06 0.62 -1.74
CA ILE A 44 -11.32 -0.27 -2.88
C ILE A 44 -12.37 0.38 -3.77
N ASP A 45 -11.96 0.74 -4.98
CA ASP A 45 -12.87 1.15 -6.05
C ASP A 45 -13.25 -0.11 -6.85
N LYS A 46 -14.51 -0.54 -6.72
CA LYS A 46 -15.02 -1.75 -7.36
C LYS A 46 -15.19 -1.60 -8.87
N GLU A 47 -15.52 -0.40 -9.34
CA GLU A 47 -15.76 -0.14 -10.76
C GLU A 47 -14.44 -0.19 -11.53
N LYS A 48 -13.40 0.43 -10.97
CA LYS A 48 -12.06 0.46 -11.58
C LYS A 48 -11.19 -0.72 -11.18
N LYS A 49 -11.70 -1.62 -10.34
CA LYS A 49 -10.97 -2.76 -9.76
C LYS A 49 -9.61 -2.33 -9.18
N ARG A 50 -9.61 -1.22 -8.45
CA ARG A 50 -8.39 -0.55 -7.97
C ARG A 50 -8.38 -0.49 -6.46
N LEU A 51 -7.25 -0.89 -5.88
CA LEU A 51 -6.93 -0.67 -4.47
C LEU A 51 -6.01 0.55 -4.38
N THR A 52 -6.37 1.51 -3.53
CA THR A 52 -5.60 2.73 -3.29
C THR A 52 -5.25 2.81 -1.81
N ILE A 53 -3.98 3.12 -1.52
CA ILE A 53 -3.49 3.39 -0.17
C ILE A 53 -3.25 4.90 -0.10
N GLU A 54 -3.83 5.55 0.90
CA GLU A 54 -3.75 6.99 1.11
C GLU A 54 -3.28 7.27 2.54
N ARG A 55 -2.69 8.45 2.76
CA ARG A 55 -2.36 8.89 4.12
C ARG A 55 -3.66 9.00 4.92
N ASN A 56 -3.64 8.52 6.16
CA ASN A 56 -4.74 8.78 7.07
C ASN A 56 -4.57 10.22 7.58
N GLU A 57 -5.16 11.19 6.88
CA GLU A 57 -5.24 12.58 7.34
C GLU A 57 -6.29 12.68 8.46
N GLU A 58 -6.04 12.03 9.60
CA GLU A 58 -6.68 12.46 10.83
C GLU A 58 -6.06 13.82 11.19
N ARG A 59 -6.72 14.91 10.77
CA ARG A 59 -6.53 16.21 11.41
C ARG A 59 -6.80 16.00 12.90
N SER A 60 -5.73 15.95 13.69
CA SER A 60 -5.78 16.08 15.15
C SER A 60 -6.39 17.42 15.54
#